data_AF-A0A3N5Q467-F1
#
_entry.id   AF-A0A3N5Q467-F1
#
_cell.length_a   1.000
_cell.length_b   1.000
_cell.length_c   1.000
_cell.angle_alpha   90.00
_cell.angle_beta   90.00
_cell.angle_gamma   90.00
#
_symmetry.space_group_name_H-M   'P 1'
#
loop_
_entity.id
_entity.type
_entity.pdbx_description
1 polymer ?
#
loop_
_entity_poly.entity_id
_entity_poly.type
_entity_poly.pdbx_seq_one_letter_code
_entity_poly.pdbx_strand_id
1 'polypeptide(L)' 'TLNTTEKAEAEKLYKEAVSVLDKTSSKNKIHKNNASRKKAALTRHLNKLQKETA' A
#
# COMPACT_ATOMS: atom_id res chain seq x y z
N THR A 1 -15.02 -18.62 -10.78
CA THR A 1 -14.20 -19.05 -9.64
C THR A 1 -12.76 -18.66 -9.88
N LEU A 2 -12.32 -17.45 -9.50
CA LEU A 2 -10.90 -17.06 -9.50
C LEU A 2 -10.70 -15.78 -8.66
N ASN A 3 -10.74 -15.88 -7.32
CA ASN A 3 -10.51 -14.75 -6.39
C ASN A 3 -9.12 -14.77 -5.74
N THR A 4 -8.21 -15.62 -6.23
CA THR A 4 -6.87 -15.83 -5.65
C THR A 4 -5.80 -14.91 -6.25
N THR A 5 -6.05 -14.28 -7.40
CA THR A 5 -5.11 -13.36 -8.07
C THR A 5 -5.02 -12.01 -7.35
N GLU A 6 -6.14 -11.47 -6.86
CA GLU A 6 -6.16 -10.13 -6.25
C GLU A 6 -5.32 -10.01 -4.98
N LYS A 7 -5.29 -11.05 -4.13
CA LYS A 7 -4.55 -10.99 -2.85
C LYS A 7 -3.04 -10.94 -3.07
N ALA A 8 -2.51 -11.83 -3.91
CA ALA A 8 -1.08 -11.89 -4.19
C ALA A 8 -0.59 -10.68 -5.01
N GLU A 9 -1.43 -10.18 -5.93
CA GLU A 9 -1.12 -8.97 -6.70
C GLU A 9 -1.19 -7.71 -5.84
N ALA A 10 -2.18 -7.59 -4.95
CA ALA A 10 -2.30 -6.47 -4.04
C ALA A 10 -1.11 -6.35 -3.09
N GLU A 11 -0.57 -7.46 -2.59
CA GLU A 11 0.64 -7.44 -1.75
C GLU A 11 1.89 -6.99 -2.53
N LYS A 12 2.03 -7.40 -3.78
CA LYS A 12 3.14 -6.97 -4.66
C LYS A 12 3.05 -5.48 -4.95
N LEU A 13 1.89 -5.00 -5.40
CA LEU A 13 1.62 -3.59 -5.67
C LEU A 13 1.80 -2.72 -4.42
N TYR A 14 1.40 -3.24 -3.24
CA TYR A 14 1.61 -2.55 -1.98
C TYR A 14 3.10 -2.34 -1.66
N LYS A 15 3.92 -3.38 -1.80
CA LYS A 15 5.38 -3.29 -1.57
C LYS A 15 6.03 -2.27 -2.52
N GLU A 16 5.64 -2.27 -3.78
CA GLU A 16 6.13 -1.31 -4.77
C GLU A 16 5.72 0.12 -4.43
N ALA A 17 4.44 0.35 -4.12
CA ALA A 17 3.92 1.66 -3.74
C ALA A 17 4.60 2.23 -2.48
N VAL A 18 4.85 1.39 -1.48
CA VAL A 18 5.59 1.78 -0.26
C VAL A 18 7.03 2.18 -0.62
N SER A 19 7.71 1.41 -1.47
CA SER A 19 9.08 1.71 -1.93
C SER A 19 9.14 3.06 -2.67
N VAL A 20 8.16 3.35 -3.53
CA VAL A 20 8.08 4.64 -4.25
C VAL A 20 7.81 5.79 -3.28
N LEU A 21 6.92 5.62 -2.31
CA LEU A 21 6.66 6.62 -1.27
C LEU A 21 7.91 6.92 -0.43
N ASP A 22 8.69 5.90 -0.09
CA ASP A 22 9.93 6.09 0.67
C ASP A 22 11.02 6.79 -0.15
N LYS A 23 11.20 6.39 -1.41
CA LYS A 23 12.15 7.03 -2.33
C LYS A 23 11.80 8.49 -2.62
N THR A 24 10.51 8.84 -2.62
CA THR A 24 10.07 10.22 -2.84
C THR A 24 10.17 11.05 -1.56
N SER A 25 9.97 10.42 -0.39
CA SER A 25 10.19 11.07 0.91
C SER A 25 11.67 11.34 1.18
N SER A 26 12.58 10.42 0.83
CA SER A 26 14.02 10.62 1.04
C SER A 26 14.60 11.72 0.14
N LYS A 27 13.98 11.97 -1.01
CA LYS A 27 14.31 13.07 -1.93
C LYS A 27 13.62 14.39 -1.56
N ASN A 28 13.01 14.50 -0.38
CA ASN A 28 12.23 15.66 0.08
C ASN A 28 11.10 16.12 -0.87
N LYS A 29 10.65 15.28 -1.81
CA LYS A 29 9.53 15.62 -2.70
C LYS A 29 8.18 15.61 -1.97
N ILE A 30 8.07 14.79 -0.92
CA ILE A 30 6.95 14.75 0.00
C ILE A 30 7.47 14.79 1.43
N HIS A 31 6.76 15.49 2.33
CA HIS A 31 7.12 15.51 3.74
C HIS A 31 6.92 14.12 4.38
N LYS A 32 7.79 13.74 5.34
CA LYS A 32 7.74 12.45 6.05
C LYS A 32 6.34 12.10 6.57
N ASN A 33 5.65 13.06 7.18
CA ASN A 33 4.28 12.84 7.68
C ASN A 33 3.28 12.56 6.54
N ASN A 34 3.46 13.16 5.37
CA ASN A 34 2.59 12.90 4.23
C ASN A 34 2.84 11.51 3.65
N ALA A 35 4.10 11.08 3.56
CA ALA A 35 4.44 9.71 3.19
C ALA A 35 3.84 8.69 4.17
N SER A 36 3.99 8.90 5.49
CA SER A 36 3.41 8.03 6.52
C SER A 36 1.89 7.95 6.45
N ARG A 37 1.19 9.08 6.22
CA ARG A 37 -0.27 9.10 6.04
C ARG A 37 -0.71 8.27 4.84
N LYS A 38 0.00 8.39 3.70
CA LYS A 38 -0.30 7.61 2.49
C LYS A 38 -0.06 6.11 2.70
N LYS A 39 1.02 5.73 3.39
CA LYS A 39 1.26 4.33 3.77
C LYS A 39 0.11 3.78 4.63
N ALA A 40 -0.28 4.51 5.68
CA ALA A 40 -1.36 4.10 6.55
C ALA A 40 -2.69 3.94 5.79
N ALA A 41 -2.99 4.80 4.82
CA ALA A 41 -4.17 4.67 3.96
C ALA A 41 -4.12 3.38 3.13
N LEU A 42 -2.98 3.08 2.50
CA LEU A 42 -2.79 1.85 1.71
C LEU A 42 -2.93 0.60 2.57
N THR A 43 -2.34 0.57 3.77
CA THR A 43 -2.48 -0.56 4.71
C THR A 43 -3.93 -0.76 5.12
N ARG A 44 -4.68 0.32 5.41
CA ARG A 44 -6.11 0.24 5.76
C ARG A 44 -6.94 -0.35 4.61
N HIS A 45 -6.66 0.06 3.37
CA HIS A 45 -7.32 -0.50 2.20
C HIS A 45 -7.05 -1.99 2.05
N LEU A 46 -5.79 -2.42 2.17
CA LEU A 46 -5.42 -3.84 2.11
C LEU A 46 -6.14 -4.65 3.19
N ASN A 47 -6.14 -4.16 4.43
CA ASN A 47 -6.82 -4.82 5.55
C ASN A 47 -8.34 -4.87 5.37
N LYS A 48 -8.94 -3.84 4.76
CA LYS A 48 -10.38 -3.82 4.45
C LYS A 48 -10.72 -4.89 3.40
N LEU A 49 -9.92 -4.98 2.33
CA LEU A 49 -10.08 -6.03 1.32
C LEU A 49 -9.95 -7.43 1.94
N GLN A 50 -8.98 -7.63 2.83
CA GLN A 50 -8.82 -8.90 3.55
C GLN A 50 -10.04 -9.22 4.43
N LYS A 51 -10.59 -8.24 5.14
CA LYS A 51 -11.77 -8.40 5.99
C LYS A 51 -13.04 -8.72 5.21
N GLU A 52 -13.23 -8.12 4.03
CA GLU A 52 -14.41 -8.35 3.19
C GLU A 52 -14.42 -9.76 2.56
N THR A 53 -13.25 -10.36 2.42
CA THR A 53 -13.12 -11.76 1.97
C THR A 53 -13.25 -12.82 3.08
N ALA A 54 -13.55 -12.41 4.32
CA ALA A 54 -13.61 -13.27 5.51
C ALA A 54 -15.05 -13.52 5.97
#